data_AF-A0A7V9V9T2-F1
#
_entry.id   AF-A0A7V9V9T2-F1
#
_cell.length_a   1.000
_cell.length_b   1.000
_cell.length_c   1.000
_cell.angle_alpha   90.00
_cell.angle_beta   90.00
_cell.angle_gamma   90.00
#
_symmetry.space_group_name_H-M   'P 1'
#
loop_
_entity.id
_entity.type
_entity.pdbx_description
1 polymer ?
#
loop_
_entity_poly.entity_id
_entity_poly.type
_entity_poly.pdbx_seq_one_letter_code
_entity_poly.pdbx_strand_id
1 'polypeptide(L)'
;MVTVDDAARIALDLPEVTEGERHGSRTWFVAGKAFAWERPFSKADVRRFGDATPPEGPILAVRVEDLSEKEAVLAAQPKSFFTI
;
A
#
# COMPACT_ATOMS: atom_id res chain seq x y z
N MET A 1 -2.45 -17.84 1.79
CA MET A 1 -1.69 -16.68 1.26
C MET A 1 -2.45 -15.46 1.71
N VAL A 2 -1.78 -14.47 2.31
CA VAL A 2 -2.43 -13.24 2.74
C VAL A 2 -2.72 -12.40 1.50
N THR A 3 -3.95 -11.89 1.37
CA THR A 3 -4.36 -11.04 0.24
C THR A 3 -4.63 -9.61 0.70
N VAL A 4 -4.87 -8.71 -0.25
CA VAL A 4 -5.36 -7.36 0.06
C VAL A 4 -6.73 -7.40 0.74
N ASP A 5 -7.57 -8.42 0.48
CA ASP A 5 -8.86 -8.56 1.17
C ASP A 5 -8.70 -8.89 2.67
N ASP A 6 -7.63 -9.60 3.05
CA ASP A 6 -7.31 -9.79 4.47
C ASP A 6 -6.93 -8.45 5.12
N ALA A 7 -6.17 -7.60 4.41
CA ALA A 7 -5.86 -6.25 4.87
C ALA A 7 -7.11 -5.35 4.92
N ALA A 8 -8.03 -5.51 3.97
CA ALA A 8 -9.30 -4.79 3.93
C ALA A 8 -10.15 -5.09 5.18
N ARG A 9 -10.24 -6.37 5.56
CA ARG A 9 -10.90 -6.81 6.79
C ARG A 9 -10.28 -6.15 8.03
N ILE A 10 -8.96 -6.17 8.15
CA ILE A 10 -8.26 -5.56 9.28
C ILE A 10 -8.49 -4.04 9.32
N ALA A 11 -8.44 -3.36 8.17
CA ALA A 11 -8.68 -1.93 8.08
C ALA A 11 -10.10 -1.57 8.51
N LEU A 12 -11.10 -2.32 8.07
CA LEU A 12 -12.51 -2.09 8.38
C LEU A 12 -12.91 -2.41 9.83
N ASP A 13 -12.11 -3.20 10.54
CA ASP A 13 -12.27 -3.43 11.98
C ASP A 13 -11.78 -2.23 12.83
N LEU A 14 -11.03 -1.29 12.25
CA LEU A 14 -10.56 -0.11 12.96
C LEU A 14 -11.68 0.93 13.13
N PRO A 15 -11.72 1.66 14.26
CA PRO A 15 -12.71 2.70 14.49
C PRO A 15 -12.68 3.79 13.40
N GLU A 16 -13.88 4.21 12.99
CA GLU A 16 -14.08 5.31 12.04
C GLU A 16 -13.46 5.08 10.65
N VAL A 17 -13.06 3.85 10.33
CA VAL A 17 -12.57 3.51 9.00
C VAL A 17 -13.72 3.31 8.03
N THR A 18 -13.59 3.92 6.85
CA THR A 18 -14.48 3.68 5.71
C THR A 18 -13.68 3.21 4.51
N GLU A 19 -14.28 2.31 3.74
CA GLU A 19 -13.79 1.93 2.42
C GLU A 19 -14.49 2.78 1.35
N GLY A 20 -13.73 3.21 0.35
CA GLY A 20 -14.25 3.90 -0.81
C GLY A 20 -13.29 3.78 -1.99
N GLU A 21 -13.52 4.61 -3.00
CA GLU A 21 -12.66 4.67 -4.18
C GLU A 21 -12.02 6.05 -4.30
N ARG A 22 -10.72 6.08 -4.62
CA ARG A 22 -10.01 7.31 -4.98
C ARG A 22 -9.11 7.06 -6.17
N HIS A 23 -9.24 7.89 -7.20
CA HIS A 23 -8.46 7.77 -8.44
C HIS A 23 -8.58 6.38 -9.11
N GLY A 24 -9.75 5.73 -9.00
CA GLY A 24 -10.00 4.43 -9.63
C GLY A 24 -9.44 3.23 -8.85
N SER A 25 -9.12 3.38 -7.57
CA SER A 25 -8.64 2.28 -6.74
C SER A 25 -9.26 2.30 -5.34
N ARG A 26 -9.47 1.10 -4.79
CA ARG A 26 -9.98 0.91 -3.43
C ARG A 26 -9.05 1.63 -2.44
N THR A 27 -9.63 2.46 -1.58
CA THR A 27 -8.93 3.31 -0.62
C THR A 27 -9.64 3.24 0.73
N TRP A 28 -8.87 3.08 1.80
CA TRP A 28 -9.37 3.14 3.17
C TRP A 28 -9.03 4.48 3.82
N PHE A 29 -10.03 5.05 4.47
CA PHE A 29 -9.98 6.36 5.10
C PHE A 29 -10.28 6.26 6.57
N VAL A 30 -9.64 7.09 7.39
CA VAL A 30 -10.03 7.35 8.78
C VAL A 30 -10.36 8.82 8.91
N ALA A 31 -11.55 9.16 9.42
CA ALA A 31 -12.03 10.54 9.51
C ALA A 31 -11.85 11.32 8.18
N GLY A 32 -12.12 10.67 7.04
CA GLY A 32 -11.99 11.25 5.69
C GLY A 32 -10.56 11.36 5.14
N LYS A 33 -9.53 10.89 5.87
CA LYS A 33 -8.13 10.90 5.43
C LYS A 33 -7.69 9.51 4.99
N ALA A 34 -7.22 9.40 3.74
CA ALA A 34 -6.71 8.13 3.21
C ALA A 34 -5.44 7.70 3.96
N PHE A 35 -5.40 6.46 4.43
CA PHE A 35 -4.23 5.88 5.12
C PHE A 35 -3.70 4.61 4.45
N ALA A 36 -4.51 3.91 3.66
CA ALA A 36 -4.09 2.80 2.82
C ALA A 36 -4.91 2.76 1.52
N TRP A 37 -4.34 2.23 0.44
CA TRP A 37 -5.04 2.05 -0.84
C TRP A 37 -4.40 0.97 -1.71
N GLU A 38 -5.22 0.30 -2.52
CA GLU A 38 -4.74 -0.52 -3.63
C GLU A 38 -4.02 0.39 -4.64
N ARG A 39 -2.79 0.02 -5.00
CA ARG A 39 -1.98 0.85 -5.90
C ARG A 39 -1.37 -0.01 -7.01
N PRO A 40 -2.10 -0.30 -8.10
CA PRO A 40 -1.53 -1.02 -9.23
C PRO A 40 -0.25 -0.34 -9.73
N PHE A 41 0.70 -1.14 -10.24
CA PHE A 41 1.89 -0.58 -10.86
C PHE A 41 1.51 0.22 -12.12
N SER A 42 1.96 1.47 -12.18
CA SER A 42 1.94 2.23 -13.43
C SER A 42 3.07 1.76 -14.35
N LYS A 43 3.00 2.10 -15.65
CA LYS A 43 4.11 1.88 -16.59
C LYS A 43 5.42 2.52 -16.12
N ALA A 44 5.34 3.66 -15.43
CA ALA A 44 6.51 4.34 -14.89
C ALA A 44 7.10 3.56 -13.69
N ASP A 45 6.26 3.02 -12.82
CA ASP A 45 6.72 2.20 -11.69
C ASP A 45 7.43 0.93 -12.19
N VAL A 46 6.84 0.22 -13.16
CA VAL A 46 7.48 -0.96 -13.77
C VAL A 46 8.84 -0.61 -14.35
N ARG A 47 8.98 0.54 -15.01
CA ARG A 47 10.28 1.00 -15.54
C ARG A 47 11.31 1.29 -14.44
N ARG A 48 10.88 1.73 -13.25
CA ARG A 48 11.79 1.99 -12.12
C ARG A 48 12.43 0.72 -11.57
N PHE A 49 11.84 -0.45 -11.79
CA PHE A 49 12.48 -1.73 -11.44
C PHE A 49 13.64 -2.09 -12.38
N GLY A 50 13.77 -1.44 -13.53
CA GLY A 50 14.82 -1.75 -14.51
C GLY A 50 14.71 -3.21 -14.98
N ASP A 51 15.79 -3.97 -14.76
CA ASP A 51 15.85 -5.41 -15.12
C ASP A 51 15.24 -6.32 -14.06
N ALA A 52 14.91 -5.80 -12.87
CA ALA A 52 14.27 -6.58 -11.83
C ALA A 52 12.79 -6.83 -12.17
N THR A 53 12.30 -8.04 -11.89
CA THR A 53 10.87 -8.34 -12.02
C THR A 53 10.14 -7.75 -10.82
N PRO A 54 9.15 -6.84 -11.02
CA PRO A 54 8.34 -6.34 -9.93
C PRO A 54 7.52 -7.48 -9.30
N PRO A 55 7.20 -7.38 -8.00
CA PRO A 55 6.27 -8.32 -7.37
C PRO A 55 4.94 -8.39 -8.11
N GLU A 56 4.28 -9.56 -8.07
CA GLU A 56 2.92 -9.68 -8.60
C GLU A 56 1.95 -8.83 -7.74
N GLY A 57 1.04 -8.13 -8.42
CA GLY A 57 0.01 -7.33 -7.77
C GLY A 57 -1.22 -8.15 -7.37
N PRO A 58 -2.18 -7.53 -6.65
CA PRO A 58 -2.22 -6.12 -6.26
C PRO A 58 -1.27 -5.81 -5.10
N ILE A 59 -0.68 -4.60 -5.10
CA ILE A 59 0.14 -4.10 -4.00
C ILE A 59 -0.67 -3.10 -3.18
N LEU A 60 -0.41 -3.08 -1.88
CA LEU A 60 -1.04 -2.18 -0.92
C LEU A 60 -0.09 -1.03 -0.61
N ALA A 61 -0.50 0.19 -0.90
CA ALA A 61 0.20 1.39 -0.44
C ALA A 61 -0.35 1.81 0.92
N VAL A 62 0.55 2.20 1.83
CA VAL A 62 0.21 2.64 3.19
C VAL A 62 0.90 3.95 3.53
N ARG A 63 0.27 4.75 4.38
CA ARG A 63 0.94 5.87 5.04
C ARG A 63 1.71 5.36 6.25
N VAL A 64 2.92 5.89 6.41
CA VAL A 64 3.73 5.78 7.63
C VAL A 64 3.84 7.17 8.27
N GLU A 65 4.33 7.21 9.50
CA GLU A 65 4.43 8.46 10.28
C GLU A 65 5.24 9.53 9.55
N ASP A 66 6.46 9.18 9.10
CA ASP A 66 7.36 10.09 8.42
C ASP A 66 8.39 9.35 7.53
N LEU A 67 9.39 10.11 7.03
CA LEU A 67 10.45 9.56 6.19
C LEU A 67 11.37 8.59 6.94
N SER A 68 11.64 8.84 8.23
CA SER A 68 12.48 7.97 9.05
C SER A 68 11.78 6.63 9.28
N GLU A 69 10.48 6.64 9.55
CA GLU A 69 9.69 5.41 9.66
C GLU A 69 9.66 4.65 8.33
N LYS A 70 9.52 5.37 7.20
CA LYS A 70 9.61 4.75 5.86
C LYS A 70 10.94 4.02 5.67
N GLU A 71 12.05 4.65 6.00
CA GLU A 71 13.39 4.05 5.88
C GLU A 71 13.54 2.83 6.81
N ALA A 72 13.03 2.93 8.04
CA ALA A 72 13.06 1.86 9.02
C ALA A 72 12.29 0.62 8.54
N VAL A 73 11.05 0.76 8.05
CA VAL A 73 10.26 -0.40 7.58
C VAL A 73 10.87 -1.05 6.33
N LEU A 74 11.41 -0.24 5.41
CA LEU A 74 12.10 -0.74 4.21
C LEU A 74 13.35 -1.55 4.58
N ALA A 75 14.11 -1.09 5.58
CA ALA A 75 15.29 -1.79 6.06
C ALA A 75 14.95 -3.06 6.86
N ALA A 76 13.89 -3.02 7.66
CA ALA A 76 13.50 -4.13 8.53
C ALA A 76 12.89 -5.32 7.76
N GLN A 77 12.13 -5.06 6.69
CA GLN A 77 11.46 -6.10 5.89
C GLN A 77 11.62 -5.84 4.38
N PRO A 78 12.84 -5.94 3.83
CA PRO A 78 13.14 -5.55 2.44
C PRO A 78 12.52 -6.46 1.38
N LYS A 79 11.98 -7.62 1.78
CA LYS A 79 11.22 -8.53 0.90
C LYS A 79 9.72 -8.22 0.86
N SER A 80 9.22 -7.45 1.83
CA SER A 80 7.80 -7.16 2.00
C SER A 80 7.46 -5.71 1.69
N PHE A 81 8.36 -4.77 2.02
CA PHE A 81 8.21 -3.36 1.70
C PHE A 81 9.17 -2.93 0.59
N PHE A 82 8.69 -2.05 -0.28
CA PHE A 82 9.46 -1.43 -1.35
C PHE A 82 8.89 -0.02 -1.63
N THR A 83 9.57 0.75 -2.48
CA THR A 83 9.15 2.10 -2.89
C THR A 83 9.29 2.28 -4.40
N ILE A 84 8.37 3.05 -5.00
CA ILE A 84 8.23 3.27 -6.46
C ILE A 84 7.72 4.67 -6.81
#